data_AF-A0A935BQZ3-F1
#
_entry.id   AF-A0A935BQZ3-F1
#
_cell.length_a   1.000
_cell.length_b   1.000
_cell.length_c   1.000
_cell.angle_alpha   90.00
_cell.angle_beta   90.00
_cell.angle_gamma   90.00
#
_symmetry.space_group_name_H-M   'P 1'
#
loop_
_entity.id
_entity.type
_entity.pdbx_description
1 polymer ?
#
loop_
_entity_poly.entity_id
_entity_poly.type
_entity_poly.pdbx_seq_one_letter_code
_entity_poly.pdbx_strand_id
1 'polypeptide(L)'
;MKLAIAFFTGLGVLWNTAALLRIVEVAIALRLGELLRGFVESYDKFMDAVFRYVDPLVHLVLSLIGIDIVLWTHWRHIFTILILYFAMHSRSAALEGNFGAARFTAIWGTLVALGTGVFAGSIQAEATSSVVVVALPTVLGVVAYGAGTSARAATWFRSQGEPWLSAFREFFRHSRRFALFGILTIATTSVVLAISEVPPWLRSPGILLLILLYSMLAIYRIVVGPKWGRYKPPLPGTSWWGATRRSSEARIGFLMLASLGGAVAALLVNAFQ
;
A
#
# COMPACT_ATOMS: atom_id res chain seq x y z
N MET A 1 -21.43 17.46 3.33
CA MET A 1 -20.12 17.11 2.70
C MET A 1 -19.01 16.81 3.71
N LYS A 2 -18.70 17.68 4.69
CA LYS A 2 -17.72 17.37 5.77
C LYS A 2 -18.07 16.12 6.60
N LEU A 3 -19.37 15.88 6.82
CA LEU A 3 -19.87 14.67 7.49
C LEU A 3 -19.67 13.39 6.65
N ALA A 4 -19.80 13.46 5.32
CA ALA A 4 -19.58 12.32 4.43
C ALA A 4 -18.08 11.96 4.30
N ILE A 5 -17.20 12.96 4.36
CA ILE A 5 -15.73 12.76 4.37
C ILE A 5 -15.29 12.15 5.70
N ALA A 6 -15.80 12.66 6.83
CA ALA A 6 -15.57 12.04 8.13
C ALA A 6 -16.20 10.65 8.23
N PHE A 7 -17.36 10.42 7.61
CA PHE A 7 -18.05 9.13 7.58
C PHE A 7 -17.35 8.10 6.69
N PHE A 8 -16.73 8.49 5.57
CA PHE A 8 -16.04 7.55 4.68
C PHE A 8 -14.55 7.35 4.94
N THR A 9 -13.83 8.37 5.41
CA THR A 9 -12.47 8.19 5.95
C THR A 9 -12.56 7.54 7.33
N GLY A 10 -13.59 7.91 8.09
CA GLY A 10 -14.06 7.16 9.25
C GLY A 10 -14.46 5.75 8.87
N LEU A 11 -15.23 5.48 7.82
CA LEU A 11 -15.53 4.10 7.39
C LEU A 11 -14.28 3.40 6.84
N GLY A 12 -13.34 4.02 6.14
CA GLY A 12 -12.14 3.33 5.67
C GLY A 12 -11.20 2.96 6.82
N VAL A 13 -11.09 3.86 7.81
CA VAL A 13 -10.32 3.64 9.04
C VAL A 13 -11.10 2.82 10.05
N LEU A 14 -12.42 2.88 10.15
CA LEU A 14 -13.28 2.03 10.98
C LEU A 14 -13.54 0.71 10.27
N TRP A 15 -13.40 0.58 8.96
CA TRP A 15 -13.45 -0.69 8.25
C TRP A 15 -12.10 -1.36 8.33
N ASN A 16 -10.97 -0.64 8.27
CA ASN A 16 -9.67 -1.24 8.58
C ASN A 16 -9.47 -1.46 10.08
N THR A 17 -9.90 -0.55 10.95
CA THR A 17 -9.74 -0.63 12.41
C THR A 17 -10.85 -1.44 13.07
N ALA A 18 -12.09 -1.50 12.54
CA ALA A 18 -13.08 -2.48 12.97
C ALA A 18 -13.01 -3.78 12.17
N ALA A 19 -12.42 -3.87 10.97
CA ALA A 19 -11.97 -5.18 10.49
C ALA A 19 -10.82 -5.65 11.38
N LEU A 20 -9.78 -4.87 11.67
CA LEU A 20 -8.70 -5.29 12.57
C LEU A 20 -9.17 -5.52 14.01
N LEU A 21 -10.00 -4.66 14.61
CA LEU A 21 -10.50 -4.83 15.99
C LEU A 21 -11.56 -5.91 16.06
N ARG A 22 -12.46 -6.07 15.09
CA ARG A 22 -13.45 -7.16 15.10
C ARG A 22 -12.84 -8.48 14.64
N ILE A 23 -11.78 -8.45 13.80
CA ILE A 23 -10.93 -9.61 13.55
C ILE A 23 -10.21 -9.97 14.84
N VAL A 24 -9.60 -9.04 15.58
CA VAL A 24 -8.85 -9.34 16.82
C VAL A 24 -9.76 -9.72 17.99
N GLU A 25 -10.87 -9.03 18.22
CA GLU A 25 -11.80 -9.25 19.33
C GLU A 25 -12.63 -10.53 19.14
N VAL A 26 -12.98 -10.87 17.89
CA VAL A 26 -13.65 -12.13 17.57
C VAL A 26 -12.65 -13.28 17.36
N ALA A 27 -11.41 -12.99 16.91
CA ALA A 27 -10.30 -13.95 16.85
C ALA A 27 -9.93 -14.53 18.21
N ILE A 28 -9.90 -13.68 19.23
CA ILE A 28 -9.53 -14.05 20.59
C ILE A 28 -10.63 -14.92 21.24
N ALA A 29 -11.88 -14.81 20.78
CA ALA A 29 -13.01 -15.55 21.37
C ALA A 29 -13.33 -16.91 20.69
N LEU A 30 -12.96 -17.14 19.42
CA LEU A 30 -13.61 -18.19 18.60
C LEU A 30 -12.70 -19.15 17.81
N ARG A 31 -11.45 -19.43 18.20
CA ARG A 31 -10.57 -20.32 17.40
C ARG A 31 -10.44 -19.87 15.94
N LEU A 32 -10.03 -18.60 15.74
CA LEU A 32 -9.44 -17.90 14.57
C LEU A 32 -9.49 -18.48 13.15
N GLY A 33 -9.30 -19.79 12.95
CA GLY A 33 -9.27 -20.43 11.65
C GLY A 33 -10.56 -20.21 10.85
N GLU A 34 -11.74 -20.32 11.47
CA GLU A 34 -13.01 -20.23 10.72
C GLU A 34 -13.33 -18.81 10.22
N LEU A 35 -12.99 -17.78 11.00
CA LEU A 35 -13.23 -16.37 10.60
C LEU A 35 -12.23 -15.89 9.56
N LEU A 36 -10.96 -16.23 9.73
CA LEU A 36 -9.95 -15.94 8.70
C LEU A 36 -10.28 -16.70 7.42
N ARG A 37 -10.73 -17.95 7.53
CA ARG A 37 -11.24 -18.72 6.40
C ARG A 37 -12.44 -18.04 5.75
N GLY A 38 -13.43 -17.59 6.51
CA GLY A 38 -14.58 -16.86 5.97
C GLY A 38 -14.20 -15.55 5.27
N PHE A 39 -13.19 -14.84 5.80
CA PHE A 39 -12.66 -13.63 5.15
C PHE A 39 -11.92 -13.96 3.86
N VAL A 40 -11.03 -14.96 3.88
CA VAL A 40 -10.31 -15.44 2.69
C VAL A 40 -11.30 -15.94 1.63
N GLU A 41 -12.29 -16.74 2.00
CA GLU A 41 -13.33 -17.22 1.09
C GLU A 41 -14.18 -16.08 0.52
N SER A 42 -14.50 -15.06 1.32
CA SER A 42 -15.22 -13.88 0.85
C SER A 42 -14.38 -13.04 -0.10
N TYR A 43 -13.08 -12.92 0.20
CA TYR A 43 -12.10 -12.27 -0.67
C TYR A 43 -11.95 -13.02 -2.00
N ASP A 44 -11.80 -14.34 -1.97
CA ASP A 44 -11.69 -15.18 -3.16
C ASP A 44 -12.94 -15.07 -4.03
N LYS A 45 -14.14 -15.14 -3.43
CA LYS A 45 -15.41 -14.91 -4.15
C LYS A 45 -15.47 -13.53 -4.80
N PHE A 46 -15.03 -12.50 -4.09
CA PHE A 46 -14.96 -11.15 -4.63
C PHE A 46 -13.97 -11.07 -5.81
N MET A 47 -12.79 -11.66 -5.65
CA MET A 47 -11.77 -11.71 -6.68
C MET A 47 -12.29 -12.45 -7.92
N ASP A 48 -12.90 -13.62 -7.77
CA ASP A 48 -13.49 -14.38 -8.88
C ASP A 48 -14.59 -13.58 -9.58
N ALA A 49 -15.46 -12.91 -8.82
CA ALA A 49 -16.53 -12.09 -9.40
C ALA A 49 -15.99 -10.91 -10.23
N VAL A 50 -14.97 -10.22 -9.74
CA VAL A 50 -14.33 -9.09 -10.44
C VAL A 50 -13.56 -9.58 -11.66
N PHE A 51 -12.70 -10.58 -11.47
CA PHE A 51 -11.77 -11.04 -12.48
C PHE A 51 -12.39 -11.93 -13.54
N ARG A 52 -13.61 -12.46 -13.33
CA ARG A 52 -14.42 -13.05 -14.41
C ARG A 52 -14.55 -12.13 -15.63
N TYR A 53 -14.58 -10.81 -15.42
CA TYR A 53 -14.66 -9.83 -16.50
C TYR A 53 -13.31 -9.21 -16.86
N VAL A 54 -12.40 -9.06 -15.89
CA VAL A 54 -11.10 -8.45 -16.12
C VAL A 54 -10.14 -9.40 -16.85
N ASP A 55 -10.11 -10.69 -16.48
CA ASP A 55 -9.20 -11.68 -17.09
C ASP A 55 -9.33 -11.74 -18.62
N PRO A 56 -10.54 -11.90 -19.21
CA PRO A 56 -10.67 -11.97 -20.67
C PRO A 56 -10.19 -10.71 -21.38
N LEU A 57 -10.39 -9.53 -20.76
CA LEU A 57 -9.93 -8.26 -21.32
C LEU A 57 -8.41 -8.17 -21.31
N VAL A 58 -7.76 -8.62 -20.24
CA VAL A 58 -6.30 -8.65 -20.16
C VAL A 58 -5.72 -9.60 -21.20
N HIS A 59 -6.26 -10.81 -21.33
CA HIS A 59 -5.82 -11.76 -22.35
C HIS A 59 -6.08 -11.25 -23.78
N LEU A 60 -7.20 -10.57 -24.03
CA LEU A 60 -7.46 -9.93 -25.31
C LEU A 60 -6.39 -8.87 -25.62
N VAL A 61 -6.09 -7.97 -24.67
CA VAL A 61 -5.06 -6.93 -24.87
C VAL A 61 -3.68 -7.54 -25.11
N LEU A 62 -3.31 -8.57 -24.34
CA LEU A 62 -2.05 -9.30 -24.52
C LEU A 62 -1.96 -9.97 -25.90
N SER A 63 -3.05 -10.57 -26.37
CA SER A 63 -3.11 -11.17 -27.71
C SER A 63 -2.99 -10.13 -28.83
N LEU A 64 -3.58 -8.93 -28.66
CA LEU A 64 -3.49 -7.85 -29.64
C LEU A 64 -2.06 -7.30 -29.80
N ILE A 65 -1.25 -7.38 -28.75
CA ILE A 65 0.17 -6.99 -28.79
C ILE A 65 1.11 -8.17 -29.11
N GLY A 66 0.56 -9.36 -29.41
CA GLY A 66 1.33 -10.54 -29.79
C GLY A 66 2.14 -11.16 -28.65
N ILE A 67 1.67 -11.02 -27.40
CA ILE A 67 2.35 -11.52 -26.21
C ILE A 67 1.55 -12.71 -25.62
N ASP A 68 2.06 -13.92 -25.81
CA ASP A 68 1.53 -15.14 -25.18
C ASP A 68 2.22 -15.39 -23.83
N ILE A 69 1.66 -14.83 -22.76
CA ILE A 69 2.14 -15.03 -21.39
C ILE A 69 1.09 -15.80 -20.57
N VAL A 70 1.56 -16.82 -19.84
CA VAL A 70 0.76 -17.47 -18.79
C VAL A 70 0.79 -16.60 -17.54
N LEU A 71 -0.38 -16.14 -17.10
CA LEU A 71 -0.53 -15.31 -15.90
C LEU A 71 -0.87 -16.16 -14.68
N TRP A 72 0.03 -16.17 -13.71
CA TRP A 72 -0.13 -16.84 -12.42
C TRP A 72 -1.05 -16.06 -11.46
N THR A 73 -1.79 -16.76 -10.60
CA THR A 73 -2.88 -16.22 -9.76
C THR A 73 -2.54 -14.96 -8.96
N HIS A 74 -1.29 -14.77 -8.54
CA HIS A 74 -0.86 -13.59 -7.78
C HIS A 74 -0.98 -12.26 -8.51
N TRP A 75 -1.06 -12.27 -9.85
CA TRP A 75 -1.27 -11.06 -10.65
C TRP A 75 -2.54 -10.31 -10.24
N ARG A 76 -3.61 -11.06 -9.94
CA ARG A 76 -4.91 -10.53 -9.55
C ARG A 76 -4.79 -9.82 -8.19
N HIS A 77 -4.12 -10.44 -7.22
CA HIS A 77 -3.95 -9.88 -5.88
C HIS A 77 -3.13 -8.58 -5.91
N ILE A 78 -2.02 -8.56 -6.67
CA ILE A 78 -1.16 -7.38 -6.80
C ILE A 78 -1.91 -6.25 -7.50
N PHE A 79 -2.66 -6.54 -8.57
CA PHE A 79 -3.53 -5.57 -9.22
C PHE A 79 -4.53 -4.97 -8.24
N THR A 80 -5.26 -5.80 -7.49
CA THR A 80 -6.28 -5.36 -6.53
C THR A 80 -5.70 -4.47 -5.43
N ILE A 81 -4.54 -4.84 -4.89
CA ILE A 81 -3.88 -4.04 -3.84
C ILE A 81 -3.46 -2.67 -4.39
N LEU A 82 -2.84 -2.64 -5.57
CA LEU A 82 -2.38 -1.39 -6.18
C LEU A 82 -3.54 -0.50 -6.61
N ILE A 83 -4.60 -1.06 -7.20
CA ILE A 83 -5.75 -0.26 -7.63
C ILE A 83 -6.46 0.36 -6.42
N LEU A 84 -6.62 -0.37 -5.32
CA LEU A 84 -7.18 0.17 -4.09
C LEU A 84 -6.29 1.29 -3.53
N TYR A 85 -4.97 1.09 -3.52
CA TYR A 85 -4.01 2.11 -3.09
C TYR A 85 -4.12 3.37 -3.95
N PHE A 86 -4.11 3.26 -5.29
CA PHE A 86 -4.22 4.42 -6.18
C PHE A 86 -5.61 5.06 -6.18
N ALA A 87 -6.67 4.28 -6.01
CA ALA A 87 -8.04 4.79 -5.86
C ALA A 87 -8.17 5.69 -4.61
N MET A 88 -7.48 5.35 -3.52
CA MET A 88 -7.42 6.21 -2.33
C MET A 88 -6.74 7.55 -2.62
N HIS A 89 -5.67 7.58 -3.42
CA HIS A 89 -5.02 8.82 -3.86
C HIS A 89 -5.92 9.65 -4.79
N SER A 90 -6.58 9.00 -5.76
CA SER A 90 -7.56 9.66 -6.63
C SER A 90 -8.70 10.29 -5.85
N ARG A 91 -9.25 9.54 -4.89
CA ARG A 91 -10.27 10.05 -3.97
C ARG A 91 -9.77 11.23 -3.17
N SER A 92 -8.56 11.17 -2.58
CA SER A 92 -7.99 12.28 -1.82
C SER A 92 -7.93 13.56 -2.67
N ALA A 93 -7.45 13.45 -3.90
CA ALA A 93 -7.39 14.56 -4.83
C ALA A 93 -8.79 15.12 -5.19
N ALA A 94 -9.79 14.24 -5.36
CA ALA A 94 -11.16 14.67 -5.61
C ALA A 94 -11.77 15.40 -4.42
N LEU A 95 -11.50 14.95 -3.19
CA LEU A 95 -11.95 15.59 -1.96
C LEU A 95 -11.30 16.96 -1.72
N GLU A 96 -10.10 17.18 -2.25
CA GLU A 96 -9.42 18.48 -2.28
C GLU A 96 -9.94 19.39 -3.41
N GLY A 97 -10.92 18.95 -4.20
CA GLY A 97 -11.47 19.71 -5.34
C GLY A 97 -10.62 19.64 -6.60
N ASN A 98 -9.51 18.88 -6.60
CA ASN A 98 -8.63 18.75 -7.75
C ASN A 98 -9.06 17.58 -8.65
N PHE A 99 -10.20 17.73 -9.34
CA PHE A 99 -10.76 16.69 -10.19
C PHE A 99 -9.85 16.28 -11.35
N GLY A 100 -9.06 17.22 -11.90
CA GLY A 100 -8.06 16.91 -12.92
C GLY A 100 -6.98 15.98 -12.39
N ALA A 101 -6.51 16.20 -11.16
CA ALA A 101 -5.61 15.29 -10.48
C ALA A 101 -6.25 13.93 -10.22
N ALA A 102 -7.48 13.91 -9.70
CA ALA A 102 -8.21 12.69 -9.41
C ALA A 102 -8.39 11.82 -10.66
N ARG A 103 -8.76 12.42 -11.79
CA ARG A 103 -8.95 11.71 -13.06
C ARG A 103 -7.63 11.15 -13.59
N PHE A 104 -6.57 11.96 -13.57
CA PHE A 104 -5.24 11.51 -13.98
C PHE A 104 -4.76 10.35 -13.10
N THR A 105 -4.83 10.47 -11.77
CA THR A 105 -4.37 9.44 -10.84
C THR A 105 -5.19 8.15 -10.94
N ALA A 106 -6.49 8.25 -11.22
CA ALA A 106 -7.32 7.08 -11.50
C ALA A 106 -6.87 6.34 -12.77
N ILE A 107 -6.75 7.06 -13.90
CA ILE A 107 -6.38 6.45 -15.19
C ILE A 107 -4.95 5.92 -15.12
N TRP A 108 -3.99 6.77 -14.74
CA TRP A 108 -2.59 6.39 -14.62
C TRP A 108 -2.38 5.28 -13.60
N GLY A 109 -3.02 5.37 -12.43
CA GLY A 109 -2.99 4.34 -11.41
C GLY A 109 -3.52 3.00 -11.91
N THR A 110 -4.62 3.01 -12.67
CA THR A 110 -5.16 1.77 -13.27
C THR A 110 -4.18 1.15 -14.25
N LEU A 111 -3.58 1.95 -15.15
CA LEU A 111 -2.59 1.45 -16.11
C LEU A 111 -1.35 0.89 -15.40
N VAL A 112 -0.84 1.58 -14.39
CA VAL A 112 0.32 1.14 -13.61
C VAL A 112 0.00 -0.12 -12.81
N ALA A 113 -1.15 -0.18 -12.14
CA ALA A 113 -1.59 -1.37 -11.41
C ALA A 113 -1.73 -2.58 -12.33
N LEU A 114 -2.30 -2.38 -13.53
CA LEU A 114 -2.46 -3.43 -14.53
C LEU A 114 -1.10 -3.92 -15.04
N GLY A 115 -0.24 -3.02 -15.52
CA GLY A 115 1.09 -3.39 -16.00
C GLY A 115 1.94 -4.07 -14.93
N THR A 116 1.84 -3.60 -13.68
CA THR A 116 2.54 -4.22 -12.55
C THR A 116 1.98 -5.59 -12.20
N GLY A 117 0.65 -5.74 -12.18
CA GLY A 117 -0.02 -7.01 -11.95
C GLY A 117 0.38 -8.04 -13.00
N VAL A 118 0.26 -7.70 -14.29
CA VAL A 118 0.67 -8.55 -15.43
C VAL A 118 2.15 -8.91 -15.34
N PHE A 119 3.03 -7.94 -15.08
CA PHE A 119 4.46 -8.19 -14.89
C PHE A 119 4.71 -9.18 -13.76
N ALA A 120 4.08 -9.00 -12.60
CA ALA A 120 4.20 -9.95 -11.50
C ALA A 120 3.68 -11.34 -11.91
N GLY A 121 2.51 -11.38 -12.53
CA GLY A 121 1.85 -12.59 -13.02
C GLY A 121 2.64 -13.37 -14.06
N SER A 122 3.54 -12.72 -14.79
CA SER A 122 4.43 -13.38 -15.75
C SER A 122 5.58 -14.14 -15.09
N ILE A 123 5.86 -13.87 -13.82
CA ILE A 123 6.94 -14.50 -13.06
C ILE A 123 6.37 -15.69 -12.29
N GLN A 124 6.88 -16.89 -12.55
CA GLN A 124 6.53 -18.08 -11.79
C GLN A 124 7.04 -17.96 -10.35
N ALA A 125 6.14 -18.06 -9.37
CA ALA A 125 6.50 -18.03 -7.97
C ALA A 125 6.87 -19.45 -7.50
N GLU A 126 8.16 -19.72 -7.33
CA GLU A 126 8.60 -20.89 -6.56
C GLU A 126 8.47 -20.60 -5.05
N ALA A 127 8.27 -21.64 -4.24
CA ALA A 127 7.95 -21.50 -2.81
C ALA A 127 8.94 -20.63 -2.02
N THR A 128 10.23 -20.64 -2.39
CA THR A 128 11.32 -19.89 -1.75
C THR A 128 11.60 -18.51 -2.37
N SER A 129 11.20 -18.25 -3.63
CA SER A 129 11.40 -16.95 -4.31
C SER A 129 10.20 -15.99 -4.21
N SER A 130 9.10 -16.45 -3.59
CA SER A 130 7.80 -15.74 -3.55
C SER A 130 7.84 -14.30 -3.05
N VAL A 131 8.74 -13.94 -2.11
CA VAL A 131 8.85 -12.56 -1.61
C VAL A 131 9.25 -11.59 -2.70
N VAL A 132 10.29 -11.93 -3.45
CA VAL A 132 10.82 -11.05 -4.48
C VAL A 132 9.80 -10.91 -5.60
N VAL A 133 9.16 -12.03 -5.97
CA VAL A 133 8.12 -12.09 -7.01
C VAL A 133 6.92 -11.20 -6.68
N VAL A 134 6.53 -11.08 -5.41
CA VAL A 134 5.39 -10.23 -5.01
C VAL A 134 5.81 -8.80 -4.72
N ALA A 135 6.91 -8.62 -3.98
CA ALA A 135 7.32 -7.33 -3.46
C ALA A 135 7.94 -6.43 -4.53
N LEU A 136 8.81 -6.97 -5.39
CA LEU A 136 9.53 -6.18 -6.38
C LEU A 136 8.58 -5.53 -7.39
N PRO A 137 7.64 -6.26 -8.04
CA PRO A 137 6.65 -5.63 -8.90
C PRO A 137 5.86 -4.56 -8.16
N THR A 138 5.39 -4.85 -6.94
CA THR A 138 4.61 -3.89 -6.15
C THR A 138 5.39 -2.58 -5.90
N VAL A 139 6.67 -2.68 -5.52
CA VAL A 139 7.55 -1.51 -5.34
C VAL A 139 7.72 -0.76 -6.65
N LEU A 140 8.02 -1.46 -7.75
CA LEU A 140 8.16 -0.85 -9.08
C LEU A 140 6.87 -0.15 -9.52
N GLY A 141 5.71 -0.74 -9.27
CA GLY A 141 4.40 -0.14 -9.55
C GLY A 141 4.19 1.15 -8.78
N VAL A 142 4.48 1.17 -7.48
CA VAL A 142 4.39 2.42 -6.70
C VAL A 142 5.38 3.48 -7.19
N VAL A 143 6.58 3.08 -7.61
CA VAL A 143 7.58 3.99 -8.19
C VAL A 143 7.11 4.55 -9.52
N ALA A 144 6.60 3.72 -10.42
CA ALA A 144 6.05 4.14 -11.72
C ALA A 144 4.85 5.08 -11.55
N TYR A 145 3.98 4.78 -10.58
CA TYR A 145 2.89 5.67 -10.19
C TYR A 145 3.42 7.03 -9.69
N GLY A 146 4.41 7.00 -8.79
CA GLY A 146 5.08 8.20 -8.29
C GLY A 146 5.76 9.01 -9.39
N ALA A 147 6.37 8.34 -10.37
CA ALA A 147 7.00 8.98 -11.52
C ALA A 147 5.96 9.69 -12.39
N GLY A 148 4.85 9.04 -12.74
CA GLY A 148 3.81 9.67 -13.56
C GLY A 148 3.13 10.85 -12.85
N THR A 149 2.85 10.73 -11.56
CA THR A 149 2.32 11.84 -10.75
C THR A 149 3.31 13.00 -10.62
N SER A 150 4.61 12.72 -10.52
CA SER A 150 5.67 13.73 -10.50
C SER A 150 5.88 14.39 -11.86
N ALA A 151 5.81 13.64 -12.96
CA ALA A 151 5.88 14.14 -14.32
C ALA A 151 4.70 15.08 -14.62
N ARG A 152 3.50 14.67 -14.17
CA ARG A 152 2.33 15.54 -14.13
C ARG A 152 2.64 16.82 -13.34
N ALA A 153 3.07 16.70 -12.10
CA ALA A 153 3.32 17.88 -11.27
C ALA A 153 4.35 18.84 -11.88
N ALA A 154 5.44 18.32 -12.43
CA ALA A 154 6.45 19.09 -13.15
C ALA A 154 5.91 19.80 -14.40
N THR A 155 4.91 19.21 -15.07
CA THR A 155 4.32 19.79 -16.29
C THR A 155 3.41 20.97 -15.97
N TRP A 156 2.58 20.86 -14.92
CA TRP A 156 1.54 21.86 -14.63
C TRP A 156 1.83 22.79 -13.44
N PHE A 157 2.71 22.42 -12.51
CA PHE A 157 2.96 23.18 -11.26
C PHE A 157 4.40 23.66 -11.08
N ARG A 158 5.28 23.52 -12.09
CA ARG A 158 6.64 24.07 -12.01
C ARG A 158 6.63 25.60 -11.96
N SER A 159 7.65 26.20 -11.34
CA SER A 159 7.81 27.65 -11.32
C SER A 159 8.17 28.17 -12.72
N GLN A 160 7.79 29.41 -13.03
CA GLN A 160 8.21 30.05 -14.29
C GLN A 160 9.75 30.13 -14.35
N GLY A 161 10.33 29.75 -15.49
CA GLY A 161 11.78 29.68 -15.66
C GLY A 161 12.46 28.43 -15.09
N GLU A 162 11.76 27.59 -14.32
CA GLU A 162 12.33 26.34 -13.82
C GLU A 162 12.38 25.26 -14.92
N PRO A 163 13.54 24.60 -15.14
CA PRO A 163 13.64 23.48 -16.07
C PRO A 163 12.77 22.30 -15.64
N TRP A 164 12.04 21.69 -16.58
CA TRP A 164 11.11 20.58 -16.29
C TRP A 164 11.77 19.42 -15.52
N LEU A 165 13.00 19.06 -15.88
CA LEU A 165 13.73 17.97 -15.22
C LEU A 165 14.08 18.29 -13.76
N SER A 166 14.31 19.57 -13.42
CA SER A 166 14.52 20.01 -12.03
C SER A 166 13.25 19.80 -11.21
N ALA A 167 12.13 20.34 -11.69
CA ALA A 167 10.84 20.21 -11.04
C ALA A 167 10.43 18.73 -10.88
N PHE A 168 10.64 17.91 -11.93
CA PHE A 168 10.40 16.48 -11.87
C PHE A 168 11.22 15.80 -10.76
N ARG A 169 12.52 16.06 -10.70
CA ARG A 169 13.40 15.48 -9.66
C ARG A 169 12.99 15.93 -8.27
N GLU A 170 12.51 17.16 -8.12
CA GLU A 170 12.00 17.67 -6.86
C GLU A 170 10.75 16.92 -6.42
N PHE A 171 9.70 16.84 -7.25
CA PHE A 171 8.47 16.12 -6.92
C PHE A 171 8.73 14.61 -6.71
N PHE A 172 9.58 14.01 -7.54
CA PHE A 172 9.89 12.58 -7.48
C PHE A 172 10.76 12.20 -6.29
N ARG A 173 11.40 13.17 -5.61
CA ARG A 173 12.25 12.94 -4.42
C ARG A 173 11.51 12.19 -3.31
N HIS A 174 10.20 12.41 -3.18
CA HIS A 174 9.37 11.73 -2.18
C HIS A 174 9.10 10.28 -2.56
N SER A 175 8.79 10.01 -3.83
CA SER A 175 8.63 8.65 -4.37
C SER A 175 9.92 7.84 -4.30
N ARG A 176 11.08 8.47 -4.52
CA ARG A 176 12.40 7.82 -4.34
C ARG A 176 12.62 7.30 -2.93
N ARG A 177 12.24 8.07 -1.90
CA ARG A 177 12.36 7.62 -0.50
C ARG A 177 11.47 6.42 -0.25
N PHE A 178 10.25 6.43 -0.78
CA PHE A 178 9.34 5.31 -0.66
C PHE A 178 9.89 4.04 -1.34
N ALA A 179 10.45 4.18 -2.54
CA ALA A 179 11.14 3.12 -3.26
C ALA A 179 12.26 2.50 -2.42
N LEU A 180 13.10 3.36 -1.82
CA LEU A 180 14.21 2.94 -0.98
C LEU A 180 13.71 2.16 0.24
N PHE A 181 12.63 2.61 0.91
CA PHE A 181 12.03 1.86 2.02
C PHE A 181 11.50 0.49 1.57
N GLY A 182 10.87 0.41 0.39
CA GLY A 182 10.43 -0.87 -0.18
C GLY A 182 11.60 -1.83 -0.43
N ILE A 183 12.67 -1.35 -1.08
CA ILE A 183 13.87 -2.14 -1.36
C ILE A 183 14.55 -2.58 -0.05
N LEU A 184 14.73 -1.67 0.91
CA LEU A 184 15.28 -1.99 2.22
C LEU A 184 14.44 -3.02 2.97
N THR A 185 13.12 -2.94 2.84
CA THR A 185 12.21 -3.94 3.43
C THR A 185 12.44 -5.31 2.81
N ILE A 186 12.48 -5.42 1.48
CA ILE A 186 12.74 -6.69 0.78
C ILE A 186 14.10 -7.27 1.17
N ALA A 187 15.14 -6.43 1.22
CA ALA A 187 16.47 -6.84 1.65
C ALA A 187 16.47 -7.33 3.10
N THR A 188 15.80 -6.60 4.01
CA THR A 188 15.68 -6.98 5.42
C THR A 188 14.92 -8.28 5.59
N THR A 189 13.81 -8.48 4.86
CA THR A 189 13.07 -9.75 4.84
C THR A 189 13.99 -10.90 4.41
N SER A 190 14.77 -10.71 3.35
CA SER A 190 15.67 -11.73 2.82
C SER A 190 16.77 -12.09 3.84
N VAL A 191 17.37 -11.09 4.50
CA VAL A 191 18.38 -11.29 5.55
C VAL A 191 17.79 -12.01 6.75
N VAL A 192 16.60 -11.61 7.22
CA VAL A 192 15.96 -12.25 8.37
C VAL A 192 15.62 -13.70 8.07
N LEU A 193 15.09 -14.02 6.88
CA LEU A 193 14.80 -15.41 6.50
C LEU A 193 16.04 -16.29 6.38
N ALA A 194 17.22 -15.71 6.17
CA ALA A 194 18.48 -16.45 6.15
C ALA A 194 18.98 -16.83 7.56
N ILE A 195 18.43 -16.24 8.63
CA ILE A 195 18.81 -16.52 10.01
C ILE A 195 18.07 -17.78 10.49
N SER A 196 18.80 -18.82 10.86
CA SER A 196 18.25 -20.12 11.29
C SER A 196 17.44 -20.05 12.59
N GLU A 197 17.66 -19.06 13.44
CA GLU A 197 17.00 -18.92 14.75
C GLU A 197 15.61 -18.25 14.67
N VAL A 198 15.15 -17.85 13.48
CA VAL A 198 13.84 -17.22 13.33
C VAL A 198 12.73 -18.22 13.67
N PRO A 199 11.75 -17.86 14.53
CA PRO A 199 10.64 -18.73 14.89
C PRO A 199 9.88 -19.25 13.65
N PRO A 200 9.44 -20.53 13.61
CA PRO A 200 8.81 -21.12 12.43
C PRO A 200 7.62 -20.33 11.87
N TRP A 201 6.81 -19.71 12.74
CA TRP A 201 5.67 -18.89 12.34
C TRP A 201 6.08 -17.59 11.63
N LEU A 202 7.28 -17.06 11.94
CA LEU A 202 7.84 -15.85 11.34
C LEU A 202 8.67 -16.13 10.08
N ARG A 203 8.98 -17.41 9.80
CA ARG A 203 9.65 -17.84 8.56
C ARG A 203 8.75 -17.77 7.32
N SER A 204 7.45 -17.48 7.49
CA SER A 204 6.56 -17.21 6.37
C SER A 204 7.00 -15.91 5.66
N PRO A 205 7.51 -15.99 4.43
CA PRO A 205 8.15 -14.85 3.80
C PRO A 205 7.16 -13.70 3.53
N GLY A 206 5.91 -14.02 3.23
CA GLY A 206 4.84 -13.04 3.04
C GLY A 206 4.43 -12.33 4.33
N ILE A 207 4.33 -13.05 5.45
CA ILE A 207 3.99 -12.47 6.75
C ILE A 207 5.09 -11.50 7.20
N LEU A 208 6.36 -11.93 7.11
CA LEU A 208 7.49 -11.11 7.50
C LEU A 208 7.61 -9.85 6.64
N LEU A 209 7.43 -9.98 5.33
CA LEU A 209 7.39 -8.84 4.41
C LEU A 209 6.25 -7.87 4.78
N LEU A 210 5.04 -8.39 5.04
CA LEU A 210 3.89 -7.59 5.42
C LEU A 210 4.14 -6.81 6.71
N ILE A 211 4.67 -7.47 7.74
CA ILE A 211 5.00 -6.85 9.03
C ILE A 211 6.02 -5.72 8.82
N LEU A 212 7.09 -5.98 8.07
CA LEU A 212 8.15 -5.00 7.84
C LEU A 212 7.64 -3.81 6.99
N LEU A 213 6.89 -4.08 5.92
CA LEU A 213 6.33 -3.02 5.07
C LEU A 213 5.35 -2.15 5.85
N TYR A 214 4.48 -2.77 6.63
CA TYR A 214 3.50 -2.06 7.45
C TYR A 214 4.18 -1.20 8.51
N SER A 215 5.21 -1.73 9.18
CA SER A 215 6.01 -1.01 10.17
C SER A 215 6.76 0.17 9.55
N MET A 216 7.44 -0.06 8.42
CA MET A 216 8.17 0.99 7.71
C MET A 216 7.24 2.08 7.18
N LEU A 217 6.09 1.72 6.63
CA LEU A 217 5.08 2.68 6.19
C LEU A 217 4.55 3.52 7.36
N ALA A 218 4.29 2.89 8.49
CA ALA A 218 3.84 3.58 9.70
C ALA A 218 4.89 4.58 10.21
N ILE A 219 6.16 4.15 10.30
CA ILE A 219 7.30 5.01 10.68
C ILE A 219 7.44 6.16 9.68
N TYR A 220 7.37 5.88 8.38
CA TYR A 220 7.41 6.90 7.34
C TYR A 220 6.33 7.96 7.55
N ARG A 221 5.08 7.55 7.78
CA ARG A 221 3.95 8.46 8.02
C ARG A 221 4.17 9.32 9.27
N ILE A 222 4.71 8.74 10.34
CA ILE A 222 5.07 9.48 11.58
C ILE A 222 6.18 10.51 11.32
N VAL A 223 7.22 10.15 10.57
CA VAL A 223 8.38 11.02 10.30
C VAL A 223 8.03 12.14 9.31
N VAL A 224 7.21 11.83 8.31
CA VAL A 224 6.91 12.72 7.18
C VAL A 224 5.69 13.60 7.45
N GLY A 225 4.70 13.10 8.19
CA GLY A 225 3.49 13.84 8.55
C GLY A 225 3.72 15.25 9.11
N PRO A 226 4.66 15.47 10.05
CA PRO A 226 4.98 16.79 10.58
C PRO A 226 5.58 17.74 9.53
N LYS A 227 6.29 17.19 8.54
CA LYS A 227 6.93 17.96 7.46
C LYS A 227 5.91 18.44 6.44
N TRP A 228 4.86 17.65 6.17
CA TRP A 228 3.79 18.00 5.24
C TRP A 228 2.75 18.90 5.89
N GLY A 229 2.62 18.86 7.22
CA GLY A 229 1.88 19.86 7.99
C GLY A 229 2.41 21.29 7.83
N ARG A 230 3.65 21.48 7.33
CA ARG A 230 4.29 22.80 7.11
C ARG A 230 3.67 23.63 5.99
N TYR A 231 2.81 23.04 5.15
CA TYR A 231 1.97 23.83 4.22
C TYR A 231 0.88 24.62 4.95
N LYS A 232 0.69 24.37 6.26
CA LYS A 232 0.09 25.32 7.19
C LYS A 232 1.23 25.89 8.03
N PRO A 233 1.40 27.23 8.09
CA PRO A 233 2.52 27.83 8.81
C PRO A 233 2.55 27.27 10.24
N PRO A 234 3.67 26.65 10.67
CA PRO A 234 3.78 26.16 12.04
C PRO A 234 3.60 27.35 12.97
N LEU A 235 2.69 27.23 13.94
CA LEU A 235 2.57 28.26 14.98
C LEU A 235 3.96 28.47 15.60
N PRO A 236 4.43 29.72 15.74
CA PRO A 236 5.71 30.03 16.36
C PRO A 236 5.86 29.26 17.69
N GLY A 237 7.00 28.62 17.90
CA GLY A 237 7.30 27.88 19.14
C GLY A 237 6.73 26.46 19.24
N THR A 238 6.07 25.93 18.20
CA THR A 238 5.56 24.54 18.29
C THR A 238 6.65 23.48 18.09
N SER A 239 6.83 22.63 19.11
CA SER A 239 7.78 21.52 19.11
C SER A 239 7.46 20.49 18.03
N TRP A 240 8.46 19.69 17.62
CA TRP A 240 8.26 18.59 16.67
C TRP A 240 7.12 17.66 17.12
N TRP A 241 7.09 17.29 18.40
CA TRP A 241 6.01 16.50 18.99
C TRP A 241 4.64 17.16 18.89
N GLY A 242 4.56 18.48 19.10
CA GLY A 242 3.32 19.24 18.91
C GLY A 242 2.85 19.27 17.46
N ALA A 243 3.78 19.27 16.49
CA ALA A 243 3.45 19.13 15.06
C ALA A 243 3.00 17.69 14.72
N THR A 244 3.67 16.67 15.25
CA THR A 244 3.32 15.26 15.08
C THR A 244 1.91 14.95 15.61
N ARG A 245 1.57 15.40 16.82
CA ARG A 245 0.22 15.19 17.40
C ARG A 245 -0.89 15.86 16.60
N ARG A 246 -0.60 16.92 15.84
CA ARG A 246 -1.57 17.64 15.00
C ARG A 246 -1.65 17.11 13.56
N SER A 247 -0.65 16.33 13.13
CA SER A 247 -0.62 15.76 11.79
C SER A 247 -1.53 14.53 11.70
N SER A 248 -2.51 14.56 10.78
CA SER A 248 -3.37 13.41 10.47
C SER A 248 -2.55 12.21 10.01
N GLU A 249 -1.50 12.46 9.23
CA GLU A 249 -0.56 11.44 8.73
C GLU A 249 0.17 10.72 9.87
N ALA A 250 0.69 11.47 10.83
CA ALA A 250 1.38 10.86 11.96
C ALA A 250 0.43 10.08 12.87
N ARG A 251 -0.81 10.56 13.07
CA ARG A 251 -1.84 9.81 13.80
C ARG A 251 -2.16 8.48 13.12
N ILE A 252 -2.31 8.47 11.79
CA ILE A 252 -2.49 7.23 11.01
C ILE A 252 -1.30 6.29 11.25
N GLY A 253 -0.07 6.80 11.19
CA GLY A 253 1.11 5.98 11.46
C GLY A 253 1.14 5.40 12.89
N PHE A 254 0.77 6.16 13.91
CA PHE A 254 0.65 5.62 15.28
C PHE A 254 -0.45 4.57 15.41
N LEU A 255 -1.62 4.79 14.78
CA LEU A 255 -2.70 3.81 14.75
C LEU A 255 -2.27 2.52 14.05
N MET A 256 -1.49 2.63 12.97
CA MET A 256 -0.89 1.48 12.31
C MET A 256 0.02 0.71 13.28
N LEU A 257 0.99 1.37 13.92
CA LEU A 257 1.87 0.68 14.90
C LEU A 257 1.09 0.07 16.07
N ALA A 258 0.07 0.77 16.59
CA ALA A 258 -0.79 0.25 17.65
C ALA A 258 -1.56 -1.00 17.21
N SER A 259 -2.11 -1.00 15.99
CA SER A 259 -2.80 -2.18 15.43
C SER A 259 -1.86 -3.38 15.25
N LEU A 260 -0.61 -3.13 14.84
CA LEU A 260 0.41 -4.17 14.73
C LEU A 260 0.79 -4.71 16.11
N GLY A 261 1.03 -3.81 17.08
CA GLY A 261 1.33 -4.20 18.47
C GLY A 261 0.21 -5.01 19.11
N GLY A 262 -1.05 -4.62 18.88
CA GLY A 262 -2.22 -5.38 19.32
C GLY A 262 -2.30 -6.77 18.71
N ALA A 263 -2.04 -6.89 17.39
CA ALA A 263 -1.98 -8.18 16.72
C ALA A 263 -0.86 -9.08 17.29
N VAL A 264 0.33 -8.53 17.53
CA VAL A 264 1.45 -9.28 18.13
C VAL A 264 1.12 -9.71 19.56
N ALA A 265 0.56 -8.82 20.39
CA ALA A 265 0.18 -9.16 21.76
C ALA A 265 -0.87 -10.29 21.80
N ALA A 266 -1.87 -10.24 20.90
CA ALA A 266 -2.88 -11.28 20.78
C ALA A 266 -2.27 -12.64 20.39
N LEU A 267 -1.32 -12.65 19.44
CA LEU A 267 -0.59 -13.85 19.05
C LEU A 267 0.21 -14.43 20.22
N LEU A 268 0.88 -13.57 21.00
CA LEU A 268 1.64 -14.01 22.17
C LEU A 268 0.73 -14.62 23.24
N VAL A 269 -0.39 -13.99 23.58
CA VAL A 269 -1.34 -14.53 24.58
C VAL A 269 -1.85 -15.91 24.17
N ASN A 270 -2.15 -16.11 22.89
CA ASN A 270 -2.62 -17.41 22.37
C ASN A 270 -1.51 -18.47 22.38
N ALA A 271 -0.25 -18.09 22.14
CA ALA A 271 0.87 -19.04 22.15
C ALA A 271 1.19 -19.62 23.55
N PHE A 272 0.66 -19.02 24.62
CA PHE A 272 0.86 -19.46 26.02
C PHE A 272 -0.37 -20.14 26.64
N GLN A 273 -1.44 -20.40 25.86
CA GLN A 273 -2.60 -21.21 26.27
C GLN A 273 -2.48 -22.65 25.76
#